data_AF-A0A895YFI8-F1
#
_entry.id   AF-A0A895YFI8-F1
#
_cell.length_a   1.000
_cell.length_b   1.000
_cell.length_c   1.000
_cell.angle_alpha   90.00
_cell.angle_beta   90.00
_cell.angle_gamma   90.00
#
_symmetry.space_group_name_H-M   'P 1'
#
loop_
_entity.id
_entity.type
_entity.pdbx_description
1 polymer ?
#
loop_
_entity_poly.entity_id
_entity_poly.type
_entity_poly.pdbx_seq_one_letter_code
_entity_poly.pdbx_strand_id
1 'polypeptide(L)'
;MRRVRAALYLDFDNVFGGMLKLDPDVAIQFATEPGSWLGRLSESFTIEGPRRWLVLRCYMNPAGWVPHPHPHEGAPPRLYFSRFRPLFTRAGFEVVDCPPLTYSKNAADIRMVVDAIDALASEVTYEEFVIASGDSDMTPLLTRLRRADRRTTILAASEAGEALTAVADRLVDSGNFLALVQGEQLGLGDEETDIGDRQAASAAGDTAKVSAPAEPPAGFDQFRSLIEGRYRAASGPLNLATLAHEIRRELGASLDGGDWFGVGSFVRALRWLDLPGAQFSQHYLWDTVRHEAPGSGLNGGGHLELPDPVARLVALLGLPKLPQRSWLRLYQALADYAGSHRFNLTECTRWCRDQLVEQGIDVSRSAVSFVTRGASFGGCPLHRRPPPTAEEIAAAFLDNVLNRAESQDIGLNDEEAALVRAWLGGGLEMSVTE
;
A
#
# COMPACT_ATOMS: atom_id res chain seq x y z
N MET A 1 -15.56 3.75 -23.60
CA MET A 1 -14.22 3.67 -22.98
C MET A 1 -13.48 2.46 -23.54
N ARG A 2 -12.21 2.62 -23.95
CA ARG A 2 -11.34 1.50 -24.32
C ARG A 2 -11.06 0.66 -23.06
N ARG A 3 -11.15 -0.67 -23.16
CA ARG A 3 -10.76 -1.57 -22.07
C ARG A 3 -9.35 -2.11 -22.31
N VAL A 4 -8.53 -2.10 -21.27
CA VAL A 4 -7.16 -2.65 -21.29
C VAL A 4 -7.25 -4.17 -21.31
N ARG A 5 -6.67 -4.83 -22.31
CA ARG A 5 -6.62 -6.30 -22.36
C ARG A 5 -5.61 -6.80 -21.33
N ALA A 6 -6.09 -7.44 -20.27
CA ALA A 6 -5.27 -7.81 -19.12
C ALA A 6 -5.22 -9.33 -18.92
N ALA A 7 -4.08 -9.81 -18.41
CA ALA A 7 -3.87 -11.17 -17.97
C ALA A 7 -3.50 -11.18 -16.48
N LEU A 8 -4.22 -11.95 -15.65
CA LEU A 8 -3.94 -12.11 -14.22
C LEU A 8 -3.38 -13.49 -13.94
N TYR A 9 -2.27 -13.51 -13.21
CA TYR A 9 -1.57 -14.68 -12.74
C TYR A 9 -1.46 -14.61 -11.21
N LEU A 10 -2.09 -15.55 -10.51
CA LEU A 10 -2.21 -15.55 -9.06
C LEU A 10 -1.53 -16.77 -8.45
N ASP A 11 -0.51 -16.54 -7.64
CA ASP A 11 -0.01 -17.55 -6.70
C ASP A 11 -0.93 -17.57 -5.47
N PHE A 12 -1.84 -18.54 -5.43
CA PHE A 12 -2.84 -18.63 -4.38
C PHE A 12 -2.20 -18.88 -3.00
N ASP A 13 -1.22 -19.78 -2.94
CA ASP A 13 -0.60 -20.21 -1.70
C ASP A 13 0.15 -19.05 -1.03
N ASN A 14 0.90 -18.27 -1.81
CA ASN A 14 1.62 -17.09 -1.34
C ASN A 14 0.67 -15.98 -0.89
N VAL A 15 -0.30 -15.63 -1.75
CA VAL A 15 -1.24 -14.53 -1.48
C VAL A 15 -2.13 -14.85 -0.29
N PHE A 16 -2.75 -16.04 -0.26
CA PHE A 16 -3.62 -16.44 0.83
C PHE A 16 -2.85 -16.54 2.15
N GLY A 17 -1.65 -17.13 2.14
CA GLY A 17 -0.80 -17.21 3.33
C GLY A 17 -0.36 -15.84 3.86
N GLY A 18 -0.04 -14.90 2.96
CA GLY A 18 0.30 -13.52 3.32
C GLY A 18 -0.89 -12.80 3.96
N MET A 19 -2.06 -12.85 3.32
CA MET A 19 -3.27 -12.25 3.87
C MET A 19 -3.66 -12.85 5.22
N LEU A 20 -3.52 -14.17 5.38
CA LEU A 20 -3.86 -14.85 6.64
C LEU A 20 -3.05 -14.35 7.82
N LYS A 21 -1.76 -14.05 7.60
CA LYS A 21 -0.91 -13.44 8.64
C LYS A 21 -1.42 -12.05 9.01
N LEU A 22 -1.91 -11.28 8.05
CA LEU A 22 -2.38 -9.92 8.29
C LEU A 22 -3.77 -9.91 8.93
N ASP A 23 -4.75 -10.50 8.28
CA ASP A 23 -6.15 -10.52 8.69
C ASP A 23 -6.84 -11.82 8.22
N PRO A 24 -7.13 -12.76 9.13
CA PRO A 24 -7.71 -14.04 8.76
C PRO A 24 -9.11 -13.94 8.13
N ASP A 25 -9.93 -12.98 8.58
CA ASP A 25 -11.29 -12.81 8.07
C ASP A 25 -11.24 -12.33 6.61
N VAL A 26 -10.32 -11.41 6.30
CA VAL A 26 -10.09 -10.92 4.93
C VAL A 26 -9.49 -12.01 4.04
N ALA A 27 -8.55 -12.80 4.56
CA ALA A 27 -7.98 -13.93 3.81
C ALA A 27 -9.06 -14.95 3.40
N ILE A 28 -9.97 -15.29 4.33
CA ILE A 28 -11.13 -16.14 4.02
C ILE A 28 -12.01 -15.48 2.97
N GLN A 29 -12.34 -14.19 3.11
CA GLN A 29 -13.14 -13.46 2.12
C GLN A 29 -12.50 -13.46 0.73
N PHE A 30 -11.18 -13.22 0.63
CA PHE A 30 -10.42 -13.30 -0.62
C PHE A 30 -10.62 -14.64 -1.32
N ALA A 31 -10.56 -15.73 -0.57
CA ALA A 31 -10.69 -17.07 -1.11
C ALA A 31 -12.13 -17.50 -1.37
N THR A 32 -13.11 -16.96 -0.63
CA THR A 32 -14.52 -17.32 -0.78
C THR A 32 -15.27 -16.48 -1.80
N GLU A 33 -14.84 -15.25 -2.04
CA GLU A 33 -15.51 -14.28 -2.90
C GLU A 33 -14.61 -13.72 -4.03
N PRO A 34 -13.94 -14.58 -4.84
CA PRO A 34 -12.99 -14.11 -5.85
C PRO A 34 -13.58 -13.17 -6.89
N GLY A 35 -14.85 -13.34 -7.26
CA GLY A 35 -15.53 -12.45 -8.21
C GLY A 35 -15.68 -11.02 -7.71
N SER A 36 -15.84 -10.82 -6.39
CA SER A 36 -16.08 -9.50 -5.79
C SER A 36 -14.85 -8.60 -5.91
N TRP A 37 -13.69 -9.09 -5.45
CA TRP A 37 -12.46 -8.31 -5.53
C TRP A 37 -11.90 -8.25 -6.95
N LEU A 38 -12.12 -9.28 -7.78
CA LEU A 38 -11.74 -9.24 -9.19
C LEU A 38 -12.54 -8.18 -9.96
N GLY A 39 -13.84 -8.03 -9.66
CA GLY A 39 -14.68 -6.97 -10.20
C GLY A 39 -14.13 -5.59 -9.85
N ARG A 40 -13.83 -5.34 -8.57
CA ARG A 40 -13.22 -4.08 -8.13
C ARG A 40 -11.84 -3.85 -8.74
N LEU A 41 -10.99 -4.87 -8.84
CA LEU A 41 -9.69 -4.78 -9.49
C LEU A 41 -9.80 -4.46 -10.98
N SER A 42 -10.94 -4.76 -11.61
CA SER A 42 -11.14 -4.42 -13.02
C SER A 42 -11.20 -2.91 -13.25
N GLU A 43 -11.58 -2.14 -12.22
CA GLU A 43 -11.84 -0.69 -12.32
C GLU A 43 -10.84 0.13 -11.50
N SER A 44 -10.31 -0.44 -10.42
CA SER A 44 -9.33 0.19 -9.54
C SER A 44 -7.89 -0.13 -9.90
N PHE A 45 -6.96 0.71 -9.45
CA PHE A 45 -5.53 0.55 -9.72
C PHE A 45 -5.21 0.38 -11.21
N THR A 46 -5.98 0.99 -12.12
CA THR A 46 -5.80 0.88 -13.58
C THR A 46 -4.89 1.96 -14.16
N ILE A 47 -4.07 1.62 -15.16
CA ILE A 47 -3.10 2.57 -15.75
C ILE A 47 -3.75 3.39 -16.88
N GLU A 48 -4.43 2.73 -17.82
CA GLU A 48 -4.96 3.37 -19.05
C GLU A 48 -6.47 3.17 -19.22
N GLY A 49 -7.14 2.63 -18.20
CA GLY A 49 -8.58 2.38 -18.20
C GLY A 49 -8.95 1.01 -17.63
N PRO A 50 -10.27 0.72 -17.54
CA PRO A 50 -10.78 -0.51 -16.96
C PRO A 50 -10.27 -1.75 -17.69
N ARG A 51 -9.97 -2.80 -16.94
CA ARG A 51 -9.44 -4.06 -17.44
C ARG A 51 -10.54 -4.90 -18.09
N ARG A 52 -10.18 -5.54 -19.19
CA ARG A 52 -10.87 -6.72 -19.74
C ARG A 52 -9.95 -7.91 -19.51
N TRP A 53 -10.32 -8.77 -18.56
CA TRP A 53 -9.60 -10.00 -18.30
C TRP A 53 -9.73 -10.95 -19.49
N LEU A 54 -8.60 -11.32 -20.07
CA LEU A 54 -8.49 -12.33 -21.11
C LEU A 54 -7.86 -13.63 -20.58
N VAL A 55 -7.06 -13.53 -19.51
CA VAL A 55 -6.49 -14.66 -18.78
C VAL A 55 -6.74 -14.42 -17.30
N LEU A 56 -7.24 -15.45 -16.61
CA LEU A 56 -7.41 -15.51 -15.16
C LEU A 56 -6.87 -16.87 -14.71
N ARG A 57 -5.63 -16.92 -14.21
CA ARG A 57 -5.02 -18.16 -13.73
C ARG A 57 -4.71 -18.10 -12.25
N CYS A 58 -5.10 -19.15 -11.55
CA CYS A 58 -4.87 -19.35 -10.13
C CYS A 58 -4.02 -20.61 -9.94
N TYR A 59 -2.75 -20.42 -9.56
CA TYR A 59 -1.80 -21.49 -9.29
C TYR A 59 -1.97 -21.90 -7.84
N MET A 60 -2.33 -23.16 -7.62
CA MET A 60 -2.71 -23.66 -6.30
C MET A 60 -2.06 -25.01 -6.05
N ASN A 61 -1.50 -25.20 -4.85
CA ASN A 61 -1.10 -26.53 -4.42
C ASN A 61 -2.34 -27.34 -4.01
N PRO A 62 -2.69 -28.45 -4.69
CA PRO A 62 -3.88 -29.23 -4.38
C PRO A 62 -3.82 -29.88 -2.98
N ALA A 63 -2.62 -30.09 -2.44
CA ALA A 63 -2.40 -30.59 -1.09
C ALA A 63 -2.02 -29.47 -0.09
N GLY A 64 -1.99 -28.22 -0.52
CA GLY A 64 -1.65 -27.07 0.30
C GLY A 64 -2.68 -26.82 1.40
N TRP A 65 -2.20 -26.41 2.57
CA TRP A 65 -3.02 -26.13 3.73
C TRP A 65 -2.38 -25.10 4.66
N VAL A 66 -3.22 -24.48 5.48
CA VAL A 66 -2.82 -23.63 6.62
C VAL A 66 -3.50 -24.11 7.90
N PRO A 67 -2.98 -23.79 9.10
CA PRO A 67 -3.74 -23.92 10.33
C PRO A 67 -5.10 -23.22 10.20
N HIS A 68 -6.16 -23.85 10.71
CA HIS A 68 -7.49 -23.27 10.62
C HIS A 68 -7.54 -21.93 11.40
N PRO A 69 -7.92 -20.80 10.77
CA PRO A 69 -7.82 -19.48 11.41
C PRO A 69 -8.80 -19.29 12.58
N HIS A 70 -9.95 -19.96 12.52
CA HIS A 70 -10.98 -19.92 13.57
C HIS A 70 -11.22 -21.32 14.12
N PRO A 71 -10.29 -21.86 14.92
CA PRO A 71 -10.46 -23.18 15.50
C PRO A 71 -11.66 -23.13 16.46
N HIS A 72 -12.64 -23.99 16.23
CA HIS A 72 -13.75 -24.23 17.13
C HIS A 72 -13.84 -25.74 17.39
N GLU A 73 -14.55 -26.12 18.44
CA GLU A 73 -14.73 -27.51 18.80
C GLU A 73 -15.36 -28.28 17.62
N GLY A 74 -14.69 -29.34 17.15
CA GLY A 74 -15.09 -30.13 15.98
C GLY A 74 -14.61 -29.60 14.62
N ALA A 75 -13.95 -28.43 14.56
CA ALA A 75 -13.35 -27.93 13.32
C ALA A 75 -12.11 -28.74 12.94
N PRO A 76 -11.87 -29.00 11.63
CA PRO A 76 -10.61 -29.59 11.20
C PRO A 76 -9.45 -28.65 11.55
N PRO A 77 -8.31 -29.17 12.04
CA PRO A 77 -7.16 -28.34 12.43
C PRO A 77 -6.49 -27.67 11.23
N ARG A 78 -6.74 -28.17 10.02
CA ARG A 78 -6.16 -27.70 8.77
C ARG A 78 -7.26 -27.22 7.84
N LEU A 79 -7.02 -26.06 7.24
CA LEU A 79 -7.82 -25.53 6.13
C LEU A 79 -7.06 -25.80 4.83
N TYR A 80 -7.58 -26.73 4.03
CA TYR A 80 -6.98 -27.10 2.74
C TYR A 80 -7.41 -26.13 1.63
N PHE A 81 -6.46 -25.75 0.77
CA PHE A 81 -6.68 -24.81 -0.32
C PHE A 81 -7.64 -25.34 -1.38
N SER A 82 -7.65 -26.66 -1.59
CA SER A 82 -8.56 -27.34 -2.53
C SER A 82 -10.05 -27.05 -2.28
N ARG A 83 -10.43 -26.67 -1.05
CA ARG A 83 -11.79 -26.23 -0.71
C ARG A 83 -12.22 -24.97 -1.48
N PHE A 84 -11.28 -24.10 -1.84
CA PHE A 84 -11.56 -22.83 -2.52
C PHE A 84 -11.61 -22.96 -4.05
N ARG A 85 -11.09 -24.05 -4.62
CA ARG A 85 -11.06 -24.29 -6.08
C ARG A 85 -12.41 -24.04 -6.77
N PRO A 86 -13.56 -24.58 -6.30
CA PRO A 86 -14.84 -24.36 -6.96
C PRO A 86 -15.26 -22.88 -7.01
N LEU A 87 -14.82 -22.08 -6.03
CA LEU A 87 -15.18 -20.66 -5.93
C LEU A 87 -14.39 -19.83 -6.96
N PHE A 88 -13.10 -20.13 -7.12
CA PHE A 88 -12.27 -19.55 -8.19
C PHE A 88 -12.74 -19.95 -9.58
N THR A 89 -13.07 -21.22 -9.79
CA THR A 89 -13.62 -21.69 -11.08
C THR A 89 -14.94 -20.98 -11.42
N ARG A 90 -15.83 -20.81 -10.44
CA ARG A 90 -17.09 -20.06 -10.63
C ARG A 90 -16.86 -18.57 -10.93
N ALA A 91 -15.79 -17.99 -10.42
CA ALA A 91 -15.39 -16.61 -10.71
C ALA A 91 -14.64 -16.45 -12.04
N GLY A 92 -14.47 -17.53 -12.82
CA GLY A 92 -13.86 -17.49 -14.15
C GLY A 92 -12.36 -17.76 -14.18
N PHE A 93 -11.74 -18.18 -13.08
CA PHE A 93 -10.34 -18.59 -13.06
C PHE A 93 -10.15 -20.01 -13.59
N GLU A 94 -9.13 -20.20 -14.41
CA GLU A 94 -8.49 -21.50 -14.61
C GLU A 94 -7.61 -21.81 -13.40
N VAL A 95 -7.96 -22.85 -12.64
CA VAL A 95 -7.16 -23.29 -11.48
C VAL A 95 -6.16 -24.33 -11.94
N VAL A 96 -4.87 -23.99 -11.83
CA VAL A 96 -3.73 -24.81 -12.26
C VAL A 96 -3.15 -25.51 -11.03
N ASP A 97 -3.20 -26.85 -11.05
CA ASP A 97 -2.66 -27.67 -9.98
C ASP A 97 -1.12 -27.64 -10.00
N CYS A 98 -0.53 -27.12 -8.93
CA CYS A 98 0.92 -27.01 -8.76
C CYS A 98 1.37 -27.87 -7.57
N PRO A 99 1.45 -29.21 -7.72
CA PRO A 99 1.94 -30.07 -6.66
C PRO A 99 3.43 -29.77 -6.36
N PRO A 100 3.88 -29.94 -5.12
CA PRO A 100 5.29 -29.76 -4.78
C PRO A 100 6.13 -30.81 -5.52
N LEU A 101 6.99 -30.37 -6.43
CA LEU A 101 7.92 -31.23 -7.17
C LEU A 101 9.19 -31.54 -6.35
N THR A 102 9.49 -30.69 -5.37
CA THR A 102 10.52 -30.87 -4.33
C THR A 102 10.02 -30.29 -3.01
N TYR A 103 10.84 -30.27 -1.96
CA TYR A 103 10.50 -29.55 -0.72
C TYR A 103 10.40 -28.02 -0.91
N SER A 104 10.81 -27.46 -2.05
CA SER A 104 10.75 -26.01 -2.33
C SER A 104 9.45 -25.60 -3.05
N LYS A 105 9.02 -24.36 -2.82
CA LYS A 105 7.76 -23.77 -3.34
C LYS A 105 7.81 -23.36 -4.82
N ASN A 106 8.93 -23.57 -5.49
CA ASN A 106 9.24 -22.93 -6.77
C ASN A 106 8.42 -23.46 -7.96
N ALA A 107 7.61 -24.50 -7.79
CA ALA A 107 6.85 -25.09 -8.89
C ALA A 107 5.74 -24.16 -9.41
N ALA A 108 5.03 -23.47 -8.52
CA ALA A 108 4.00 -22.51 -8.89
C ALA A 108 4.62 -21.31 -9.62
N ASP A 109 5.71 -20.76 -9.07
CA ASP A 109 6.48 -19.65 -9.64
C ASP A 109 6.98 -19.95 -11.06
N ILE A 110 7.66 -21.09 -11.24
CA ILE A 110 8.16 -21.50 -12.56
C ILE A 110 7.00 -21.64 -13.54
N ARG A 111 5.90 -22.29 -13.13
CA ARG A 111 4.76 -22.51 -14.01
C ARG A 111 4.09 -21.20 -14.40
N MET A 112 3.92 -20.30 -13.44
CA MET A 112 3.37 -18.97 -13.65
C MET A 112 4.23 -18.15 -14.62
N VAL A 113 5.55 -18.17 -14.47
CA VAL A 113 6.49 -17.49 -15.38
C VAL A 113 6.37 -18.06 -16.79
N VAL A 114 6.39 -19.38 -16.96
CA VAL A 114 6.26 -20.03 -18.28
C VAL A 114 4.96 -19.60 -18.96
N ASP A 115 3.84 -19.70 -18.25
CA ASP A 115 2.52 -19.33 -18.77
C ASP A 115 2.41 -17.84 -19.14
N ALA A 116 3.05 -16.94 -18.38
CA ALA A 116 3.09 -15.53 -18.69
C ALA A 116 3.94 -15.22 -19.94
N ILE A 117 5.06 -15.94 -20.13
CA ILE A 117 5.88 -15.85 -21.33
C ILE A 117 5.15 -16.39 -22.56
N ASP A 118 4.42 -17.49 -22.42
CA ASP A 118 3.63 -18.05 -23.52
C ASP A 118 2.53 -17.08 -23.96
N ALA A 119 1.85 -16.43 -23.00
CA ALA A 119 0.89 -15.37 -23.30
C ALA A 119 1.54 -14.17 -23.99
N LEU A 120 2.74 -13.76 -23.55
CA LEU A 120 3.51 -12.70 -24.18
C LEU A 120 3.87 -13.01 -25.65
N ALA A 121 4.13 -14.29 -25.96
CA ALA A 121 4.49 -14.76 -27.30
C ALA A 121 3.28 -15.03 -28.21
N SER A 122 2.05 -14.94 -27.69
CA SER A 122 0.84 -15.24 -28.44
C SER A 122 0.47 -14.14 -29.45
N GLU A 123 -0.41 -14.47 -30.41
CA GLU A 123 -0.96 -13.48 -31.35
C GLU A 123 -1.82 -12.42 -30.65
N VAL A 124 -2.39 -12.74 -29.48
CA VAL A 124 -3.19 -11.80 -28.70
C VAL A 124 -2.26 -10.84 -27.97
N THR A 125 -2.36 -9.56 -28.27
CA THR A 125 -1.66 -8.53 -27.50
C THR A 125 -2.37 -8.29 -26.17
N TYR A 126 -1.82 -8.83 -25.09
CA TYR A 126 -2.13 -8.39 -23.73
C TYR A 126 -1.39 -7.07 -23.50
N GLU A 127 -2.08 -6.06 -22.97
CA GLU A 127 -1.49 -4.73 -22.69
C GLU A 127 -0.96 -4.65 -21.26
N GLU A 128 -1.57 -5.42 -20.34
CA GLU A 128 -1.20 -5.45 -18.94
C GLU A 128 -1.12 -6.89 -18.42
N PHE A 129 -0.07 -7.14 -17.62
CA PHE A 129 0.12 -8.36 -16.86
C PHE A 129 0.00 -8.03 -15.38
N VAL A 130 -0.99 -8.64 -14.72
CA VAL A 130 -1.17 -8.55 -13.27
C VAL A 130 -0.59 -9.81 -12.64
N ILE A 131 0.43 -9.63 -11.81
CA ILE A 131 1.10 -10.72 -11.11
C ILE A 131 0.79 -10.60 -9.62
N ALA A 132 0.04 -11.54 -9.09
CA ALA A 132 -0.28 -11.59 -7.67
C ALA A 132 0.68 -12.56 -6.98
N SER A 133 1.85 -12.01 -6.65
CA SER A 133 2.92 -12.63 -5.87
C SER A 133 3.79 -11.53 -5.28
N GLY A 134 4.31 -11.74 -4.06
CA GLY A 134 5.29 -10.87 -3.43
C GLY A 134 6.75 -11.26 -3.71
N ASP A 135 6.99 -12.34 -4.47
CA ASP A 135 8.32 -12.92 -4.63
C ASP A 135 9.21 -12.10 -5.59
N SER A 136 10.39 -11.70 -5.10
CA SER A 136 11.39 -10.99 -5.90
C SER A 136 11.94 -11.81 -7.06
N ASP A 137 11.83 -13.13 -7.02
CA ASP A 137 12.23 -14.03 -8.11
C ASP A 137 11.42 -13.79 -9.39
N MET A 138 10.33 -13.02 -9.33
CA MET A 138 9.55 -12.58 -10.49
C MET A 138 10.20 -11.40 -11.26
N THR A 139 11.24 -10.76 -10.73
CA THR A 139 11.90 -9.59 -11.35
C THR A 139 12.35 -9.83 -12.81
N PRO A 140 12.94 -11.00 -13.18
CA PRO A 140 13.28 -11.29 -14.57
C PRO A 140 12.08 -11.35 -15.51
N LEU A 141 10.93 -11.86 -15.05
CA LEU A 141 9.68 -11.87 -15.83
C LEU A 141 9.23 -10.44 -16.12
N LEU A 142 9.13 -9.59 -15.09
CA LEU A 142 8.72 -8.19 -15.25
C LEU A 142 9.65 -7.43 -16.20
N THR A 143 10.97 -7.67 -16.10
CA THR A 143 11.95 -7.06 -17.01
C THR A 143 11.68 -7.44 -18.47
N ARG A 144 11.32 -8.71 -18.71
CA ARG A 144 11.02 -9.19 -20.07
C ARG A 144 9.69 -8.63 -20.60
N LEU A 145 8.68 -8.52 -19.75
CA LEU A 145 7.39 -7.87 -20.07
C LEU A 145 7.61 -6.40 -20.43
N ARG A 146 8.38 -5.67 -19.61
CA ARG A 146 8.74 -4.27 -19.87
C ARG A 146 9.51 -4.10 -21.18
N ARG A 147 10.46 -4.98 -21.49
CA ARG A 147 11.19 -4.99 -22.78
C ARG A 147 10.27 -5.18 -23.99
N ALA A 148 9.14 -5.86 -23.81
CA ALA A 148 8.14 -6.06 -24.84
C ALA A 148 7.07 -4.95 -24.85
N ASP A 149 7.30 -3.85 -24.14
CA ASP A 149 6.36 -2.73 -24.00
C ASP A 149 5.00 -3.20 -23.43
N ARG A 150 5.05 -3.90 -22.30
CA ARG A 150 3.88 -4.36 -21.55
C ARG A 150 3.87 -3.77 -20.16
N ARG A 151 2.69 -3.38 -19.71
CA ARG A 151 2.49 -2.87 -18.35
C ARG A 151 2.44 -4.01 -17.35
N THR A 152 2.95 -3.77 -16.16
CA THR A 152 2.92 -4.76 -15.07
C THR A 152 2.35 -4.16 -13.79
N THR A 153 1.35 -4.83 -13.22
CA THR A 153 0.81 -4.53 -11.88
C THR A 153 1.11 -5.70 -10.94
N ILE A 154 1.72 -5.42 -9.79
CA ILE A 154 1.95 -6.40 -8.73
C ILE A 154 0.83 -6.32 -7.69
N LEU A 155 0.26 -7.45 -7.30
CA LEU A 155 -0.57 -7.55 -6.09
C LEU A 155 0.22 -8.29 -5.01
N ALA A 156 0.59 -7.61 -3.94
CA ALA A 156 1.42 -8.18 -2.90
C ALA A 156 0.63 -8.33 -1.60
N ALA A 157 0.49 -9.57 -1.10
CA ALA A 157 -0.11 -9.84 0.22
C ALA A 157 0.91 -9.75 1.37
N SER A 158 2.16 -9.44 1.03
CA SER A 158 3.29 -9.19 1.94
C SER A 158 4.13 -8.06 1.33
N GLU A 159 5.18 -7.64 2.03
CA GLU A 159 6.13 -6.66 1.49
C GLU A 159 6.75 -7.17 0.18
N ALA A 160 6.63 -6.39 -0.89
CA ALA A 160 7.27 -6.69 -2.17
C ALA A 160 8.72 -6.21 -2.16
N GLY A 161 9.64 -7.02 -2.67
CA GLY A 161 11.06 -6.66 -2.74
C GLY A 161 11.32 -5.39 -3.58
N GLU A 162 12.32 -4.60 -3.20
CA GLU A 162 12.66 -3.32 -3.86
C GLU A 162 12.91 -3.50 -5.36
N ALA A 163 13.64 -4.55 -5.75
CA ALA A 163 13.91 -4.86 -7.15
C ALA A 163 12.63 -5.14 -7.95
N LEU A 164 11.66 -5.86 -7.36
CA LEU A 164 10.38 -6.14 -8.01
C LEU A 164 9.58 -4.85 -8.18
N THR A 165 9.52 -4.04 -7.12
CA THR A 165 8.82 -2.74 -7.10
C THR A 165 9.40 -1.75 -8.11
N ALA A 166 10.72 -1.68 -8.25
CA ALA A 166 11.38 -0.81 -9.23
C ALA A 166 11.10 -1.19 -10.70
N VAL A 167 10.80 -2.46 -10.96
CA VAL A 167 10.49 -2.97 -12.30
C VAL A 167 8.98 -3.01 -12.58
N ALA A 168 8.12 -2.91 -11.58
CA ALA A 168 6.68 -2.80 -11.78
C ALA A 168 6.27 -1.40 -12.29
N ASP A 169 5.22 -1.30 -13.12
CA ASP A 169 4.54 -0.01 -13.39
C ASP A 169 3.61 0.36 -12.23
N ARG A 170 3.13 -0.64 -11.49
CA ARG A 170 2.25 -0.44 -10.33
C ARG A 170 2.43 -1.52 -9.27
N LEU A 171 2.39 -1.10 -8.02
CA LEU A 171 2.28 -1.96 -6.86
C LEU A 171 0.92 -1.71 -6.19
N VAL A 172 0.17 -2.77 -5.96
CA VAL A 172 -0.93 -2.81 -4.99
C VAL A 172 -0.36 -3.52 -3.77
N ASP A 173 0.03 -2.73 -2.79
CA ASP A 173 0.62 -3.23 -1.56
C ASP A 173 -0.40 -4.02 -0.72
N SER A 174 0.07 -4.65 0.35
CA SER A 174 -0.78 -5.49 1.19
C SER A 174 -1.93 -4.72 1.84
N GLY A 175 -1.75 -3.45 2.21
CA GLY A 175 -2.81 -2.62 2.77
C GLY A 175 -3.95 -2.38 1.75
N ASN A 176 -3.58 -1.90 0.56
CA ASN A 176 -4.51 -1.69 -0.53
C ASN A 176 -5.17 -2.97 -1.02
N PHE A 177 -4.45 -4.09 -1.01
CA PHE A 177 -5.00 -5.38 -1.42
C PHE A 177 -6.04 -5.89 -0.42
N LEU A 178 -5.80 -5.74 0.89
CA LEU A 178 -6.80 -6.06 1.92
C LEU A 178 -8.05 -5.17 1.78
N ALA A 179 -7.86 -3.86 1.63
CA ALA A 179 -8.96 -2.91 1.42
C ALA A 179 -9.77 -3.24 0.15
N LEU A 180 -9.09 -3.63 -0.93
CA LEU A 180 -9.70 -4.10 -2.17
C LEU A 180 -10.56 -5.35 -1.95
N VAL A 181 -10.11 -6.30 -1.12
CA VAL A 181 -10.88 -7.51 -0.78
C VAL A 181 -12.11 -7.17 0.07
N GLN A 182 -11.96 -6.26 1.03
CA GLN A 182 -13.05 -5.83 1.91
C GLN A 182 -14.08 -4.94 1.18
N GLY A 183 -13.71 -4.34 0.05
CA GLY A 183 -14.57 -3.40 -0.67
C GLY A 183 -14.65 -2.04 0.00
N GLU A 184 -13.64 -1.68 0.78
CA GLU A 184 -13.53 -0.35 1.36
C GLU A 184 -13.25 0.69 0.27
N GLN A 185 -13.58 1.96 0.53
CA GLN A 185 -13.15 3.03 -0.35
C GLN A 185 -11.62 3.04 -0.37
N LEU A 186 -11.08 2.65 -1.53
CA LEU A 186 -9.66 2.77 -1.85
C LEU A 186 -9.34 4.26 -1.82
N GLY A 187 -8.89 4.73 -0.67
CA GLY A 187 -8.48 6.10 -0.50
C GLY A 187 -7.28 6.37 -1.38
N LEU A 188 -7.40 7.30 -2.33
CA LEU A 188 -6.27 8.10 -2.81
C LEU A 188 -5.78 9.01 -1.67
N GLY A 189 -5.48 8.43 -0.52
CA GLY A 189 -5.25 9.12 0.74
C GLY A 189 -4.41 8.24 1.62
N ASP A 190 -3.10 8.51 1.57
CA ASP A 190 -2.01 8.14 2.48
C ASP A 190 -0.74 7.60 1.77
N GLU A 191 -0.74 7.48 0.44
CA GLU A 191 0.47 7.16 -0.36
C GLU A 191 1.18 8.38 -0.98
N GLU A 192 0.64 9.60 -0.87
CA GLU A 192 1.40 10.81 -1.24
C GLU A 192 2.44 11.22 -0.17
N THR A 193 2.50 10.54 0.99
CA THR A 193 3.38 10.90 2.13
C THR A 193 4.77 10.25 2.16
N ASP A 194 5.18 9.40 1.21
CA ASP A 194 6.53 8.79 1.34
C ASP A 194 7.31 8.50 0.04
N ILE A 195 7.08 9.29 -1.02
CA ILE A 195 8.00 9.35 -2.18
C ILE A 195 8.77 10.69 -2.21
N GLY A 196 8.79 11.41 -1.08
CA GLY A 196 9.36 12.76 -0.98
C GLY A 196 10.88 12.84 -0.80
N ASP A 197 11.55 11.81 -0.25
CA ASP A 197 12.93 11.96 0.21
C ASP A 197 14.01 11.27 -0.64
N ARG A 198 13.65 10.57 -1.73
CA ARG A 198 14.65 9.98 -2.66
C ARG A 198 14.92 10.83 -3.92
N GLN A 199 14.32 12.02 -4.06
CA GLN A 199 14.56 12.96 -5.18
C GLN A 199 15.19 14.31 -4.79
N ALA A 200 15.61 14.49 -3.54
CA ALA A 200 16.27 15.73 -3.11
C ALA A 200 17.72 15.89 -3.60
N ALA A 201 18.28 14.92 -4.33
CA ALA A 201 19.67 14.98 -4.82
C ALA A 201 19.82 15.35 -6.32
N SER A 202 18.75 15.70 -7.05
CA SER A 202 18.92 16.12 -8.46
C SER A 202 17.98 17.24 -8.96
N ALA A 203 17.45 18.08 -8.09
CA ALA A 203 16.64 19.23 -8.52
C ALA A 203 17.51 20.46 -8.86
N ALA A 204 18.33 20.33 -9.90
CA ALA A 204 18.76 21.45 -10.72
C ALA A 204 18.25 21.21 -12.14
N GLY A 205 17.05 21.73 -12.41
CA GLY A 205 16.47 21.85 -13.76
C GLY A 205 15.43 20.78 -14.11
N ASP A 206 14.15 21.14 -14.04
CA ASP A 206 13.27 21.17 -15.23
C ASP A 206 11.92 21.85 -14.90
N THR A 207 11.76 23.11 -15.30
CA THR A 207 10.47 23.84 -15.23
C THR A 207 9.73 23.68 -16.55
N ALA A 208 9.06 22.54 -16.74
CA ALA A 208 8.14 22.37 -17.87
C ALA A 208 6.74 22.91 -17.50
N LYS A 209 6.38 24.09 -18.04
CA LYS A 209 5.01 24.62 -18.03
C LYS A 209 4.08 23.64 -18.76
N VAL A 210 3.10 23.08 -18.05
CA VAL A 210 1.99 22.36 -18.68
C VAL A 210 1.02 23.41 -19.23
N SER A 211 1.00 23.58 -20.55
CA SER A 211 0.08 24.50 -21.23
C SER A 211 -1.37 24.01 -21.11
N ALA A 212 -2.30 24.93 -20.85
CA ALA A 212 -3.74 24.64 -20.82
C ALA A 212 -4.25 24.12 -22.19
N PRO A 213 -5.24 23.21 -22.22
CA PRO A 213 -5.85 22.77 -23.47
C PRO A 213 -6.53 23.91 -24.23
N ALA A 214 -6.55 23.82 -25.57
CA ALA A 214 -7.07 24.87 -26.46
C ALA A 214 -8.59 25.09 -26.36
N GLU A 215 -9.34 24.08 -25.91
CA GLU A 215 -10.75 24.19 -25.54
C GLU A 215 -10.93 23.68 -24.10
N PRO A 216 -11.46 24.50 -23.17
CA PRO A 216 -11.68 24.07 -21.80
C PRO A 216 -12.82 23.03 -21.73
N PRO A 217 -12.66 21.92 -20.98
CA PRO A 217 -13.71 20.93 -20.78
C PRO A 217 -15.00 21.51 -20.20
N ALA A 218 -16.15 20.86 -20.44
CA ALA A 218 -17.42 21.29 -19.89
C ALA A 218 -17.35 21.38 -18.34
N GLY A 219 -17.86 22.48 -17.77
CA GLY A 219 -17.80 22.74 -16.32
C GLY A 219 -16.48 23.33 -15.81
N PHE A 220 -15.43 23.43 -16.65
CA PHE A 220 -14.14 23.98 -16.24
C PHE A 220 -14.20 25.47 -15.87
N ASP A 221 -15.05 26.26 -16.52
CA ASP A 221 -15.23 27.67 -16.17
C ASP A 221 -15.90 27.86 -14.80
N GLN A 222 -16.81 26.96 -14.43
CA GLN A 222 -17.42 26.97 -13.09
C GLN A 222 -16.39 26.56 -12.03
N PHE A 223 -15.56 25.56 -12.32
CA PHE A 223 -14.43 25.18 -11.49
C PHE A 223 -13.43 26.32 -11.29
N ARG A 224 -13.02 26.99 -12.37
CA ARG A 224 -12.16 28.17 -12.33
C ARG A 224 -12.75 29.24 -11.41
N SER A 225 -14.01 29.60 -11.60
CA SER A 225 -14.69 30.64 -10.82
C SER A 225 -14.72 30.31 -9.31
N LEU A 226 -15.04 29.06 -8.96
CA LEU A 226 -15.08 28.62 -7.56
C LEU A 226 -13.68 28.64 -6.93
N ILE A 227 -12.68 28.05 -7.59
CA ILE A 227 -11.32 28.03 -7.08
C ILE A 227 -10.75 29.43 -6.93
N GLU A 228 -10.90 30.30 -7.94
CA GLU A 228 -10.43 31.68 -7.86
C GLU A 228 -11.13 32.45 -6.74
N GLY A 229 -12.44 32.22 -6.54
CA GLY A 229 -13.19 32.81 -5.43
C GLY A 229 -12.63 32.38 -4.07
N ARG A 230 -12.38 31.08 -3.87
CA ARG A 230 -11.79 30.54 -2.63
C ARG A 230 -10.35 31.01 -2.42
N TYR A 231 -9.54 31.03 -3.48
CA TYR A 231 -8.15 31.50 -3.46
C TYR A 231 -8.05 33.00 -3.12
N ARG A 232 -8.94 33.83 -3.67
CA ARG A 232 -9.01 35.26 -3.33
C ARG A 232 -9.54 35.49 -1.91
N ALA A 233 -10.55 34.76 -1.48
CA ALA A 233 -11.16 34.90 -0.16
C ALA A 233 -10.31 34.31 0.99
N ALA A 234 -9.35 33.43 0.68
CA ALA A 234 -8.49 32.81 1.68
C ALA A 234 -7.70 33.85 2.49
N SER A 235 -7.73 33.70 3.81
CA SER A 235 -6.93 34.47 4.78
C SER A 235 -5.63 33.78 5.17
N GLY A 236 -5.34 32.60 4.60
CA GLY A 236 -4.16 31.79 4.85
C GLY A 236 -4.07 30.60 3.89
N PRO A 237 -3.10 29.68 4.07
CA PRO A 237 -2.93 28.51 3.21
C PRO A 237 -4.20 27.63 3.16
N LEU A 238 -4.60 27.25 1.97
CA LEU A 238 -5.77 26.39 1.72
C LEU A 238 -5.37 24.92 1.75
N ASN A 239 -6.03 24.11 2.57
CA ASN A 239 -5.83 22.67 2.58
C ASN A 239 -6.43 22.03 1.31
N LEU A 240 -5.60 21.29 0.56
CA LEU A 240 -5.95 20.71 -0.73
C LEU A 240 -7.04 19.64 -0.63
N ALA A 241 -7.04 18.81 0.42
CA ALA A 241 -8.02 17.75 0.60
C ALA A 241 -9.41 18.32 0.94
N THR A 242 -9.46 19.31 1.84
CA THR A 242 -10.70 20.02 2.18
C THR A 242 -11.25 20.76 0.96
N LEU A 243 -10.39 21.51 0.25
CA LEU A 243 -10.79 22.24 -0.95
C LEU A 243 -11.29 21.29 -2.05
N ALA A 244 -10.61 20.16 -2.28
CA ALA A 244 -11.04 19.13 -3.22
C ALA A 244 -12.43 18.57 -2.88
N HIS A 245 -12.69 18.30 -1.60
CA HIS A 245 -13.98 17.78 -1.14
C HIS A 245 -15.11 18.81 -1.31
N GLU A 246 -14.88 20.06 -0.94
CA GLU A 246 -15.86 21.14 -1.10
C GLU A 246 -16.22 21.37 -2.56
N ILE A 247 -15.21 21.44 -3.43
CA ILE A 247 -15.40 21.70 -4.85
C ILE A 247 -16.12 20.54 -5.54
N ARG A 248 -15.85 19.29 -5.14
CA ARG A 248 -16.61 18.12 -5.60
C ARG A 248 -18.08 18.17 -5.20
N ARG A 249 -18.37 18.63 -3.98
CA ARG A 249 -19.76 18.77 -3.50
C ARG A 249 -20.53 19.83 -4.27
N GLU A 250 -19.87 20.91 -4.67
CA GLU A 250 -20.50 22.02 -5.40
C GLU A 250 -20.62 21.75 -6.91
N LEU A 251 -19.67 21.04 -7.54
CA LEU A 251 -19.63 20.77 -8.98
C LEU A 251 -20.17 19.38 -9.38
N GLY A 252 -20.69 18.59 -8.44
CA GLY A 252 -20.84 17.13 -8.56
C GLY A 252 -21.41 16.54 -9.87
N ALA A 253 -22.28 17.25 -10.60
CA ALA A 253 -22.84 16.78 -11.88
C ALA A 253 -22.03 17.19 -13.13
N SER A 254 -21.04 18.07 -12.99
CA SER A 254 -20.23 18.67 -14.06
C SER A 254 -18.78 18.15 -14.10
N LEU A 255 -18.42 17.26 -13.17
CA LEU A 255 -17.13 16.56 -13.17
C LEU A 255 -17.29 15.23 -13.92
N ASP A 256 -16.93 15.19 -15.19
CA ASP A 256 -17.00 13.98 -16.01
C ASP A 256 -16.29 12.79 -15.30
N GLY A 257 -17.07 11.79 -14.89
CA GLY A 257 -16.56 10.49 -14.43
C GLY A 257 -15.80 10.46 -13.09
N GLY A 258 -15.75 11.55 -12.33
CA GLY A 258 -15.05 11.60 -11.02
C GLY A 258 -13.55 11.93 -11.09
N ASP A 259 -12.99 11.99 -12.29
CA ASP A 259 -11.60 12.39 -12.55
C ASP A 259 -11.57 13.84 -13.03
N TRP A 260 -11.08 14.75 -12.18
CA TRP A 260 -10.93 16.20 -12.39
C TRP A 260 -10.68 16.64 -13.85
N PHE A 261 -11.75 16.74 -14.66
CA PHE A 261 -11.73 17.03 -16.09
C PHE A 261 -10.79 16.13 -16.92
N GLY A 262 -10.64 14.86 -16.53
CA GLY A 262 -9.79 13.87 -17.20
C GLY A 262 -8.28 14.00 -16.91
N VAL A 263 -7.88 14.88 -15.99
CA VAL A 263 -6.46 15.14 -15.65
C VAL A 263 -5.95 14.28 -14.49
N GLY A 264 -6.82 13.42 -13.93
CA GLY A 264 -6.52 12.42 -12.91
C GLY A 264 -6.35 12.95 -11.48
N SER A 265 -5.83 14.17 -11.27
CA SER A 265 -5.67 14.74 -9.92
C SER A 265 -6.13 16.19 -9.80
N PHE A 266 -6.59 16.53 -8.60
CA PHE A 266 -7.04 17.88 -8.25
C PHE A 266 -5.92 18.91 -8.44
N VAL A 267 -4.71 18.60 -7.99
CA VAL A 267 -3.56 19.50 -8.09
C VAL A 267 -3.18 19.77 -9.54
N ARG A 268 -3.24 18.76 -10.43
CA ARG A 268 -3.02 18.99 -11.86
C ARG A 268 -4.08 19.90 -12.48
N ALA A 269 -5.35 19.75 -12.10
CA ALA A 269 -6.42 20.65 -12.54
C ALA A 269 -6.23 22.09 -12.02
N LEU A 270 -5.76 22.27 -10.78
CA LEU A 270 -5.42 23.60 -10.23
C LEU A 270 -4.28 24.27 -10.99
N ARG A 271 -3.27 23.51 -11.43
CA ARG A 271 -2.14 24.04 -12.21
C ARG A 271 -2.56 24.60 -13.57
N TRP A 272 -3.68 24.16 -14.13
CA TRP A 272 -4.23 24.73 -15.38
C TRP A 272 -4.86 26.11 -15.20
N LEU A 273 -5.14 26.52 -13.97
CA LEU A 273 -5.73 27.84 -13.68
C LEU A 273 -4.70 28.96 -13.67
N ASP A 274 -3.40 28.63 -13.64
CA ASP A 274 -2.28 29.58 -13.60
C ASP A 274 -2.49 30.71 -12.58
N LEU A 275 -2.91 30.32 -11.37
CA LEU A 275 -3.24 31.27 -10.30
C LEU A 275 -2.01 32.13 -9.94
N PRO A 276 -2.14 33.46 -9.89
CA PRO A 276 -1.01 34.34 -9.64
C PRO A 276 -0.44 34.11 -8.24
N GLY A 277 0.88 33.95 -8.16
CA GLY A 277 1.59 33.73 -6.90
C GLY A 277 1.34 32.37 -6.24
N ALA A 278 0.65 31.44 -6.92
CA ALA A 278 0.29 30.16 -6.32
C ALA A 278 1.49 29.23 -6.16
N GLN A 279 1.71 28.79 -4.92
CA GLN A 279 2.60 27.68 -4.59
C GLN A 279 1.83 26.52 -3.96
N PHE A 280 2.39 25.33 -4.13
CA PHE A 280 1.80 24.08 -3.69
C PHE A 280 2.79 23.32 -2.82
N SER A 281 2.28 22.68 -1.78
CA SER A 281 2.95 21.65 -1.00
C SER A 281 2.10 20.38 -1.08
N GLN A 282 2.51 19.34 -0.35
CA GLN A 282 1.75 18.10 -0.28
C GLN A 282 0.29 18.30 0.18
N HIS A 283 0.05 19.23 1.11
CA HIS A 283 -1.28 19.40 1.71
C HIS A 283 -1.90 20.77 1.47
N TYR A 284 -1.15 21.74 0.97
CA TYR A 284 -1.61 23.13 0.92
C TYR A 284 -1.32 23.84 -0.40
N LEU A 285 -2.23 24.76 -0.75
CA LEU A 285 -2.07 25.80 -1.77
C LEU A 285 -2.06 27.17 -1.08
N TRP A 286 -1.11 28.04 -1.41
CA TRP A 286 -1.09 29.41 -0.89
C TRP A 286 -0.57 30.40 -1.95
N ASP A 287 -0.86 31.67 -1.73
CA ASP A 287 -0.35 32.78 -2.52
C ASP A 287 0.92 33.32 -1.85
N THR A 288 2.08 33.23 -2.50
CA THR A 288 3.36 33.67 -1.93
C THR A 288 3.46 35.17 -1.70
N VAL A 289 2.60 35.97 -2.35
CA VAL A 289 2.54 37.43 -2.18
C VAL A 289 1.67 37.80 -0.97
N ARG A 290 0.69 36.97 -0.63
CA ARG A 290 -0.31 37.27 0.41
C ARG A 290 -0.14 36.46 1.69
N HIS A 291 0.38 35.24 1.60
CA HIS A 291 0.45 34.27 2.68
C HIS A 291 1.88 33.74 2.84
N GLU A 292 2.30 33.53 4.07
CA GLU A 292 3.51 32.76 4.34
C GLU A 292 3.31 31.31 3.94
N ALA A 293 4.39 30.62 3.57
CA ALA A 293 4.30 29.21 3.25
C ALA A 293 3.81 28.44 4.50
N PRO A 294 2.88 27.48 4.32
CA PRO A 294 2.47 26.59 5.39
C PRO A 294 3.70 25.83 5.87
N GLY A 295 4.09 26.09 7.13
CA GLY A 295 5.33 25.61 7.74
C GLY A 295 6.37 26.69 8.06
N SER A 296 6.27 27.91 7.51
CA SER A 296 7.19 29.02 7.86
C SER A 296 6.77 29.81 9.11
N GLY A 297 5.48 29.82 9.43
CA GLY A 297 4.93 30.46 10.63
C GLY A 297 4.66 29.46 11.74
N LEU A 298 5.67 28.68 12.15
CA LEU A 298 5.79 27.92 13.42
C LEU A 298 7.12 27.15 13.38
N ASN A 299 8.23 27.86 13.51
CA ASN A 299 9.49 27.27 13.99
C ASN A 299 9.35 26.92 15.48
N GLY A 300 8.48 25.93 15.75
CA GLY A 300 8.28 25.26 17.03
C GLY A 300 8.18 23.73 16.87
N GLY A 301 8.41 23.20 15.66
CA GLY A 301 8.66 21.78 15.43
C GLY A 301 10.16 21.56 15.32
N GLY A 302 10.79 21.10 16.40
CA GLY A 302 12.18 20.64 16.32
C GLY A 302 12.30 19.61 15.20
N HIS A 303 13.31 19.74 14.35
CA HIS A 303 13.68 18.68 13.42
C HIS A 303 13.83 17.41 14.28
N LEU A 304 13.02 16.38 14.02
CA LEU A 304 13.15 15.14 14.76
C LEU A 304 14.51 14.54 14.40
N GLU A 305 15.49 14.73 15.27
CA GLU A 305 16.81 14.17 15.11
C GLU A 305 16.74 12.67 15.38
N LEU A 306 16.93 11.90 14.32
CA LEU A 306 17.04 10.44 14.37
C LEU A 306 18.52 10.07 14.46
N PRO A 307 18.90 9.10 15.31
CA PRO A 307 20.23 8.54 15.27
C PRO A 307 20.56 7.96 13.89
N ASP A 308 21.81 8.08 13.43
CA ASP A 308 22.22 7.69 12.07
C ASP A 308 21.76 6.28 11.64
N PRO A 309 21.86 5.22 12.48
CA PRO A 309 21.38 3.89 12.11
C PRO A 309 19.87 3.85 11.89
N VAL A 310 19.10 4.59 12.71
CA VAL A 310 17.64 4.67 12.60
C VAL A 310 17.25 5.47 11.35
N ALA A 311 17.91 6.60 11.11
CA ALA A 311 17.69 7.41 9.91
C ALA A 311 17.96 6.60 8.64
N ARG A 312 19.02 5.79 8.64
CA ARG A 312 19.36 4.88 7.54
C ARG A 312 18.25 3.84 7.30
N LEU A 313 17.75 3.19 8.35
CA LEU A 313 16.65 2.23 8.21
C LEU A 313 15.33 2.89 7.79
N VAL A 314 15.03 4.10 8.27
CA VAL A 314 13.90 4.90 7.78
C VAL A 314 14.00 5.11 6.26
N ALA A 315 15.15 5.58 5.78
CA ALA A 315 15.34 5.89 4.37
C ALA A 315 15.33 4.65 3.46
N LEU A 316 15.85 3.52 3.94
CA LEU A 316 16.01 2.31 3.13
C LEU A 316 14.82 1.36 3.23
N LEU A 317 14.22 1.19 4.43
CA LEU A 317 13.13 0.25 4.69
C LEU A 317 11.74 0.91 4.76
N GLY A 318 11.67 2.24 4.69
CA GLY A 318 10.42 2.99 4.82
C GLY A 318 9.84 2.96 6.25
N LEU A 319 10.71 2.94 7.28
CA LEU A 319 10.23 2.94 8.66
C LEU A 319 9.49 4.24 9.00
N PRO A 320 8.43 4.19 9.83
CA PRO A 320 7.77 5.38 10.34
C PRO A 320 8.75 6.33 11.06
N LYS A 321 8.75 7.60 10.66
CA LYS A 321 9.52 8.67 11.32
C LYS A 321 8.84 9.09 12.62
N LEU A 322 9.10 8.37 13.70
CA LEU A 322 8.50 8.61 15.02
C LEU A 322 9.55 8.92 16.11
N PRO A 323 9.26 9.86 17.03
CA PRO A 323 10.10 10.06 18.22
C PRO A 323 10.17 8.80 19.07
N GLN A 324 11.31 8.57 19.73
CA GLN A 324 11.53 7.37 20.57
C GLN A 324 10.38 7.09 21.55
N ARG A 325 9.89 8.15 22.24
CA ARG A 325 8.78 8.06 23.21
C ARG A 325 7.45 7.59 22.63
N SER A 326 7.25 7.73 21.32
CA SER A 326 5.99 7.40 20.66
C SER A 326 5.83 5.90 20.40
N TRP A 327 6.94 5.16 20.29
CA TRP A 327 6.91 3.72 19.98
C TRP A 327 6.20 2.90 21.05
N LEU A 328 6.54 3.10 22.33
CA LEU A 328 5.88 2.39 23.42
C LEU A 328 4.36 2.62 23.44
N ARG A 329 3.93 3.86 23.22
CA ARG A 329 2.50 4.22 23.16
C ARG A 329 1.80 3.56 21.98
N LEU A 330 2.48 3.49 20.83
CA LEU A 330 1.97 2.80 19.66
C LEU A 330 1.77 1.31 19.94
N TYR A 331 2.76 0.63 20.53
CA TYR A 331 2.64 -0.79 20.89
C TYR A 331 1.53 -1.03 21.93
N GLN A 332 1.39 -0.14 22.91
CA GLN A 332 0.29 -0.19 23.89
C GLN A 332 -1.07 -0.08 23.21
N ALA A 333 -1.27 0.90 22.33
CA ALA A 333 -2.52 1.04 21.58
C ALA A 333 -2.84 -0.21 20.74
N LEU A 334 -1.84 -0.81 20.09
CA LEU A 334 -2.02 -2.04 19.33
C LEU A 334 -2.42 -3.22 20.23
N ALA A 335 -1.77 -3.38 21.38
CA ALA A 335 -2.10 -4.42 22.36
C ALA A 335 -3.50 -4.24 22.94
N ASP A 336 -3.87 -2.99 23.28
CA ASP A 336 -5.20 -2.65 23.79
C ASP A 336 -6.28 -2.99 22.76
N TYR A 337 -6.08 -2.64 21.48
CA TYR A 337 -7.01 -3.00 20.42
C TYR A 337 -7.14 -4.52 20.29
N ALA A 338 -6.02 -5.26 20.25
CA ALA A 338 -6.01 -6.72 20.13
C ALA A 338 -6.70 -7.43 21.33
N GLY A 339 -6.62 -6.83 22.52
CA GLY A 339 -7.26 -7.33 23.74
C GLY A 339 -8.75 -7.02 23.85
N SER A 340 -9.21 -5.92 23.24
CA SER A 340 -10.57 -5.40 23.45
C SER A 340 -11.52 -5.58 22.25
N HIS A 341 -10.99 -5.80 21.04
CA HIS A 341 -11.78 -5.88 19.81
C HIS A 341 -11.60 -7.24 19.10
N ARG A 342 -12.54 -7.58 18.23
CA ARG A 342 -12.28 -8.56 17.16
C ARG A 342 -11.32 -7.89 16.18
N PHE A 343 -10.23 -8.57 15.85
CA PHE A 343 -9.22 -7.99 14.99
C PHE A 343 -9.77 -7.72 13.59
N ASN A 344 -9.59 -6.49 13.12
CA ASN A 344 -9.77 -6.06 11.74
C ASN A 344 -8.67 -5.03 11.46
N LEU A 345 -7.86 -5.22 10.41
CA LEU A 345 -6.70 -4.36 10.18
C LEU A 345 -7.07 -2.88 9.95
N THR A 346 -8.10 -2.60 9.16
CA THR A 346 -8.54 -1.23 8.86
C THR A 346 -9.02 -0.52 10.13
N GLU A 347 -9.83 -1.19 10.93
CA GLU A 347 -10.33 -0.64 12.18
C GLU A 347 -9.22 -0.48 13.22
N CYS A 348 -8.32 -1.45 13.32
CA CYS A 348 -7.14 -1.40 14.19
C CYS A 348 -6.30 -0.15 13.90
N THR A 349 -5.94 0.06 12.62
CA THR A 349 -5.10 1.19 12.22
C THR A 349 -5.77 2.54 12.46
N ARG A 350 -7.07 2.64 12.17
CA ARG A 350 -7.86 3.86 12.43
C ARG A 350 -7.96 4.13 13.94
N TRP A 351 -8.38 3.14 14.72
CA TRP A 351 -8.60 3.27 16.16
C TRP A 351 -7.31 3.62 16.90
N CYS A 352 -6.20 2.92 16.61
CA CYS A 352 -4.92 3.20 17.25
C CYS A 352 -4.40 4.60 16.90
N ARG A 353 -4.56 5.03 15.64
CA ARG A 353 -4.21 6.39 15.22
C ARG A 353 -5.01 7.43 16.00
N ASP A 354 -6.33 7.25 16.08
CA ASP A 354 -7.22 8.18 16.79
C ASP A 354 -6.83 8.28 18.27
N GLN A 355 -6.56 7.14 18.93
CA GLN A 355 -6.10 7.10 20.32
C GLN A 355 -4.74 7.79 20.54
N LEU A 356 -3.78 7.61 19.62
CA LEU A 356 -2.46 8.23 19.73
C LEU A 356 -2.55 9.75 19.53
N VAL A 357 -3.37 10.21 18.58
CA VAL A 357 -3.62 11.64 18.35
C VAL A 357 -4.29 12.29 19.57
N GLU A 358 -5.25 11.63 20.21
CA GLU A 358 -5.86 12.09 21.47
C GLU A 358 -4.83 12.25 22.61
N GLN A 359 -3.77 11.45 22.60
CA GLN A 359 -2.64 11.53 23.54
C GLN A 359 -1.57 12.55 23.11
N GLY A 360 -1.80 13.32 22.04
CA GLY A 360 -0.87 14.32 21.53
C GLY A 360 0.31 13.74 20.73
N ILE A 361 0.19 12.50 20.27
CA ILE A 361 1.18 11.83 19.41
C ILE A 361 0.69 11.90 17.96
N ASP A 362 1.41 12.66 17.14
CA ASP A 362 1.14 12.69 15.71
C ASP A 362 1.67 11.42 15.04
N VAL A 363 0.76 10.68 14.40
CA VAL A 363 1.05 9.42 13.71
C VAL A 363 0.04 9.22 12.59
N SER A 364 0.49 8.71 11.45
CA SER A 364 -0.39 8.40 10.32
C SER A 364 -0.98 6.99 10.44
N ARG A 365 -2.10 6.73 9.76
CA ARG A 365 -2.65 5.36 9.66
C ARG A 365 -1.67 4.43 8.95
N SER A 366 -0.95 4.93 7.95
CA SER A 366 0.10 4.19 7.25
C SER A 366 1.22 3.75 8.20
N ALA A 367 1.67 4.64 9.10
CA ALA A 367 2.67 4.30 10.11
C ALA A 367 2.19 3.20 11.07
N VAL A 368 0.95 3.31 11.58
CA VAL A 368 0.36 2.26 12.41
C VAL A 368 0.26 0.94 11.63
N SER A 369 -0.20 0.99 10.38
CA SER A 369 -0.33 -0.18 9.51
C SER A 369 1.02 -0.85 9.27
N PHE A 370 2.07 -0.08 9.00
CA PHE A 370 3.44 -0.58 8.83
C PHE A 370 3.90 -1.40 10.06
N VAL A 371 3.68 -0.86 11.26
CA VAL A 371 4.06 -1.54 12.50
C VAL A 371 3.23 -2.80 12.73
N THR A 372 1.91 -2.73 12.53
CA THR A 372 1.02 -3.90 12.66
C THR A 372 1.43 -5.03 11.71
N ARG A 373 1.74 -4.71 10.45
CA ARG A 373 2.21 -5.70 9.48
C ARG A 373 3.59 -6.25 9.86
N GLY A 374 4.54 -5.38 10.22
CA GLY A 374 5.87 -5.78 10.63
C GLY A 374 5.86 -6.73 11.82
N ALA A 375 5.05 -6.45 12.85
CA ALA A 375 4.86 -7.34 13.99
C ALA A 375 4.26 -8.69 13.58
N SER A 376 3.26 -8.70 12.69
CA SER A 376 2.67 -9.94 12.18
C SER A 376 3.68 -10.81 11.41
N PHE A 377 4.44 -10.22 10.49
CA PHE A 377 5.48 -10.93 9.74
C PHE A 377 6.68 -11.31 10.62
N GLY A 378 6.91 -10.59 11.72
CA GLY A 378 7.84 -10.96 12.79
C GLY A 378 7.36 -12.09 13.70
N GLY A 379 6.18 -12.65 13.46
CA GLY A 379 5.66 -13.79 14.22
C GLY A 379 4.71 -13.44 15.38
N CYS A 380 4.33 -12.16 15.53
CA CYS A 380 3.34 -11.71 16.50
C CYS A 380 2.09 -11.12 15.80
N PRO A 381 1.26 -11.95 15.14
CA PRO A 381 0.01 -11.47 14.57
C PRO A 381 -0.94 -10.99 15.67
N LEU A 382 -1.50 -9.79 15.52
CA LEU A 382 -2.35 -9.16 16.53
C LEU A 382 -3.68 -9.90 16.76
N HIS A 383 -4.12 -10.71 15.80
CA HIS A 383 -5.33 -11.52 15.91
C HIS A 383 -5.12 -12.83 16.71
N ARG A 384 -3.89 -13.13 17.18
CA ARG A 384 -3.61 -14.36 17.92
C ARG A 384 -4.29 -14.41 19.28
N ARG A 385 -4.39 -15.63 19.83
CA ARG A 385 -4.90 -15.89 21.17
C ARG A 385 -3.86 -16.64 22.00
N PRO A 386 -3.55 -16.21 23.25
CA PRO A 386 -4.03 -14.97 23.90
C PRO A 386 -3.56 -13.70 23.14
N PRO A 387 -4.25 -12.54 23.32
CA PRO A 387 -3.83 -11.29 22.70
C PRO A 387 -2.38 -10.95 23.06
N PRO A 388 -1.58 -10.42 22.13
CA PRO A 388 -0.20 -10.07 22.39
C PRO A 388 -0.06 -8.85 23.31
N THR A 389 1.01 -8.82 24.11
CA THR A 389 1.40 -7.64 24.89
C THR A 389 2.17 -6.64 24.03
N ALA A 390 2.30 -5.40 24.51
CA ALA A 390 3.10 -4.37 23.84
C ALA A 390 4.57 -4.79 23.66
N GLU A 391 5.14 -5.53 24.61
CA GLU A 391 6.51 -6.07 24.55
C GLU A 391 6.66 -7.12 23.45
N GLU A 392 5.71 -8.05 23.33
CA GLU A 392 5.72 -9.07 22.28
C GLU A 392 5.56 -8.45 20.88
N ILE A 393 4.72 -7.42 20.75
CA ILE A 393 4.56 -6.66 19.49
C ILE A 393 5.87 -5.94 19.14
N ALA A 394 6.49 -5.27 20.12
CA ALA A 394 7.75 -4.56 19.93
C ALA A 394 8.88 -5.51 19.52
N ALA A 395 9.01 -6.66 20.18
CA ALA A 395 10.00 -7.70 19.88
C ALA A 395 9.86 -8.17 18.43
N ALA A 396 8.66 -8.62 18.07
CA ALA A 396 8.41 -9.14 16.74
C ALA A 396 8.61 -8.08 15.64
N PHE A 397 8.21 -6.83 15.90
CA PHE A 397 8.46 -5.74 14.96
C PHE A 397 9.96 -5.46 14.79
N LEU A 398 10.71 -5.40 15.89
CA LEU A 398 12.16 -5.22 15.88
C LEU A 398 12.88 -6.34 15.12
N ASP A 399 12.55 -7.59 15.43
CA ASP A 399 13.11 -8.75 14.75
C ASP A 399 12.79 -8.72 13.26
N ASN A 400 11.57 -8.33 12.89
CA ASN A 400 11.21 -8.14 11.49
C ASN A 400 12.07 -7.07 10.81
N VAL A 401 12.28 -5.91 11.47
CA VAL A 401 13.10 -4.82 10.92
C VAL A 401 14.57 -5.24 10.77
N LEU A 402 15.15 -5.91 11.77
CA LEU A 402 16.55 -6.34 11.74
C LEU A 402 16.77 -7.44 10.69
N ASN A 403 15.89 -8.44 10.61
CA ASN A 403 15.95 -9.48 9.58
C ASN A 403 15.78 -8.89 8.17
N ARG A 404 14.98 -7.82 8.02
CA ARG A 404 14.85 -7.07 6.75
C ARG A 404 16.11 -6.29 6.41
N ALA A 405 16.74 -5.66 7.40
CA ALA A 405 18.00 -4.97 7.21
C ALA A 405 19.09 -5.94 6.72
N GLU A 406 19.20 -7.11 7.35
CA GLU A 406 20.15 -8.15 6.96
C GLU A 406 19.87 -8.70 5.55
N SER A 407 18.60 -8.98 5.22
CA SER A 407 18.25 -9.52 3.90
C SER A 407 18.46 -8.53 2.74
N GLN A 408 18.51 -7.24 3.03
CA GLN A 408 18.83 -6.17 2.08
C GLN A 408 20.30 -5.72 2.15
N ASP A 409 21.16 -6.46 2.86
CA ASP A 409 22.57 -6.14 3.06
C ASP A 409 22.81 -4.74 3.65
N ILE A 410 21.85 -4.26 4.46
CA ILE A 410 22.00 -3.02 5.22
C ILE A 410 22.85 -3.35 6.45
N GLY A 411 24.16 -3.20 6.31
CA GLY A 411 25.11 -3.46 7.39
C GLY A 411 24.79 -2.63 8.64
N LEU A 412 24.49 -3.33 9.73
CA LEU A 412 24.43 -2.81 11.10
C LEU A 412 25.47 -3.55 11.92
N ASN A 413 26.39 -2.84 12.59
CA ASN A 413 27.22 -3.48 13.60
C ASN A 413 26.44 -3.69 14.92
N ASP A 414 27.02 -4.40 15.89
CA ASP A 414 26.35 -4.74 17.16
C ASP A 414 25.90 -3.50 17.95
N GLU A 415 26.69 -2.42 17.94
CA GLU A 415 26.37 -1.16 18.63
C GLU A 415 25.21 -0.43 17.93
N GLU A 416 25.22 -0.37 16.60
CA GLU A 416 24.14 0.21 15.80
C GLU A 416 22.85 -0.58 15.97
N ALA A 417 22.91 -1.92 15.97
CA ALA A 417 21.77 -2.78 16.20
C ALA A 417 21.19 -2.60 17.61
N ALA A 418 22.04 -2.47 18.64
CA ALA A 418 21.61 -2.15 20.00
C ALA A 418 20.94 -0.77 20.08
N LEU A 419 21.48 0.23 19.37
CA LEU A 419 20.88 1.56 19.30
C LEU A 419 19.50 1.52 18.64
N VAL A 420 19.36 0.81 17.51
CA VAL A 420 18.08 0.62 16.81
C VAL A 420 17.05 -0.05 17.73
N ARG A 421 17.46 -1.12 18.45
CA ARG A 421 16.61 -1.78 19.45
C ARG A 421 16.15 -0.82 20.53
N ALA A 422 17.05 -0.01 21.08
CA ALA A 422 16.71 0.97 22.11
C ALA A 422 15.75 2.06 21.59
N TRP A 423 15.95 2.53 20.35
CA TRP A 423 15.11 3.57 19.75
C TRP A 423 13.70 3.05 19.42
N LEU A 424 13.60 1.99 18.62
CA LEU A 424 12.31 1.46 18.20
C LEU A 424 11.60 0.73 19.35
N GLY A 425 12.33 0.18 20.32
CA GLY A 425 11.76 -0.44 21.53
C GLY A 425 11.09 0.55 22.49
N GLY A 426 11.26 1.87 22.30
CA GLY A 426 10.54 2.88 23.07
C GLY A 426 10.82 2.88 24.58
N GLY A 427 11.98 2.34 25.00
CA GLY A 427 12.37 2.22 26.41
C GLY A 427 11.90 0.95 27.11
N LEU A 428 11.38 -0.05 26.38
CA LEU A 428 11.16 -1.40 26.91
C LEU A 428 12.50 -2.10 27.15
N GLU A 429 12.68 -2.73 28.31
CA GLU A 429 13.77 -3.68 28.54
C GLU A 429 13.47 -4.95 27.76
N MET A 430 13.94 -5.00 26.51
CA MET A 430 13.79 -6.17 25.66
C MET A 430 14.76 -7.25 26.16
N SER A 431 14.24 -8.37 26.64
CA SER A 431 15.09 -9.54 26.91
C SER A 431 15.64 -10.05 25.58
N VAL A 432 16.97 -10.07 25.45
CA VAL A 432 17.63 -10.68 24.30
C VAL A 432 17.37 -12.18 24.41
N THR A 433 16.55 -12.72 23.51
CA THR A 433 16.44 -14.16 23.37
C THR A 433 17.70 -14.65 22.66
N GLU A 434 18.60 -15.30 23.40
CA GLU A 434 19.79 -15.98 22.85
C GLU A 434 19.44 -17.13 21.91
#